data_AF-A0AAP3H672-F1
#
_entry.id   AF-A0AAP3H672-F1
#
_cell.length_a   1.000
_cell.length_b   1.000
_cell.length_c   1.000
_cell.angle_alpha   90.00
_cell.angle_beta   90.00
_cell.angle_gamma   90.00
#
_symmetry.space_group_name_H-M   'P 1'
#
loop_
_entity.id
_entity.type
_entity.pdbx_description
1 polymer ?
#
loop_
_entity_poly.entity_id
_entity_poly.type
_entity_poly.pdbx_seq_one_letter_code
_entity_poly.pdbx_strand_id
1 'polypeptide(L)'
;MKPHPLPKTVAPLPDELLSGWLSRLAAANYCDDAELLAHLRIDTAHGTALDFNVDAAAAAKIANAARVNPDVVRSLTFPAMTPREASLTAQMPFQHCMQCAREGLSLRHWRRAWAFDCQVCGTRLVQTLGKLREEQISGKLIYRARRGAEMLECAARSRGPKQLRRAMRAVTFAMSLKTFRGDPSFAVQNPRSEVRLFYLAAIAAARSHPLAKAAIVSKSIDDYARVALLRAFEKEPRLLAAVDHIAQRCARNRGPMTAVSHN
;
A
#
# COMPACT_ATOMS: atom_id res chain seq x y z
N MET A 1 -2.34 -9.81 38.34
CA MET A 1 -3.63 -9.13 38.57
C MET A 1 -4.39 -9.04 37.25
N LYS A 2 -5.68 -9.40 37.25
CA LYS A 2 -6.56 -9.30 36.08
C LYS A 2 -7.10 -7.86 35.96
N PRO A 3 -7.13 -7.25 34.75
CA PRO A 3 -7.74 -5.94 34.58
C PRO A 3 -9.25 -6.00 34.86
N HIS A 4 -9.78 -4.93 35.44
CA HIS A 4 -11.22 -4.85 35.71
C HIS A 4 -12.00 -4.75 34.39
N PRO A 5 -13.22 -5.29 34.31
CA PRO A 5 -14.08 -5.15 33.14
C PRO A 5 -14.34 -3.68 32.79
N LEU A 6 -14.38 -3.38 31.49
CA LEU A 6 -14.73 -2.04 31.00
C LEU A 6 -16.23 -1.77 31.22
N PRO A 7 -16.63 -0.55 31.61
CA PRO A 7 -18.04 -0.20 31.74
C PRO A 7 -18.85 -0.48 30.46
N LYS A 8 -18.35 -0.02 29.31
CA LYS A 8 -18.98 -0.18 27.99
C LYS A 8 -18.15 -1.09 27.11
N THR A 9 -18.83 -1.88 26.28
CA THR A 9 -18.23 -2.81 25.33
C THR A 9 -18.84 -2.60 23.95
N VAL A 10 -18.05 -2.81 22.90
CA VAL A 10 -18.51 -2.75 21.50
C VAL A 10 -18.19 -4.05 20.79
N ALA A 11 -19.10 -4.50 19.93
CA ALA A 11 -18.86 -5.69 19.12
C ALA A 11 -17.82 -5.38 18.03
N PRO A 12 -16.86 -6.30 17.79
CA PRO A 12 -15.95 -6.20 16.65
C PRO A 12 -16.69 -6.36 15.33
N LEU A 13 -16.18 -5.71 14.28
CA LEU A 13 -16.72 -5.78 12.93
C LEU A 13 -15.90 -6.69 12.02
N PRO A 14 -16.49 -7.21 10.92
CA PRO A 14 -15.75 -7.94 9.91
C PRO A 14 -14.59 -7.11 9.34
N ASP A 15 -13.44 -7.78 9.18
CA ASP A 15 -12.20 -7.18 8.70
C ASP A 15 -11.57 -6.09 9.60
N GLU A 16 -12.14 -5.83 10.77
CA GLU A 16 -11.58 -4.88 11.74
C GLU A 16 -10.24 -5.38 12.29
N LEU A 17 -9.30 -4.44 12.45
CA LEU A 17 -8.02 -4.64 13.10
C LEU A 17 -8.15 -4.51 14.61
N LEU A 18 -7.32 -5.24 15.35
CA LEU A 18 -7.27 -5.17 16.80
C LEU A 18 -7.05 -3.72 17.29
N SER A 19 -6.13 -2.98 16.67
CA SER A 19 -5.95 -1.55 16.98
C SER A 19 -7.23 -0.73 16.80
N GLY A 20 -7.95 -0.88 15.68
CA GLY A 20 -9.19 -0.14 15.42
C GLY A 20 -10.31 -0.49 16.42
N TRP A 21 -10.47 -1.78 16.73
CA TRP A 21 -11.45 -2.20 17.72
C TRP A 21 -11.11 -1.68 19.12
N LEU A 22 -9.83 -1.65 19.50
CA LEU A 22 -9.37 -1.05 20.76
C LEU A 22 -9.65 0.46 20.81
N SER A 23 -9.41 1.20 19.71
CA SER A 23 -9.74 2.63 19.66
C SER A 23 -11.25 2.88 19.80
N ARG A 24 -12.10 2.03 19.23
CA ARG A 24 -13.56 2.11 19.44
C ARG A 24 -13.98 1.74 20.86
N LEU A 25 -13.31 0.76 21.49
CA LEU A 25 -13.52 0.46 22.90
C LEU A 25 -13.12 1.63 23.80
N ALA A 26 -12.00 2.30 23.51
CA ALA A 26 -11.52 3.46 24.25
C ALA A 26 -12.53 4.61 24.13
N ALA A 27 -12.90 4.97 22.90
CA ALA A 27 -13.89 6.00 22.62
C ALA A 27 -15.25 5.72 23.28
N ALA A 28 -15.73 4.47 23.28
CA ALA A 28 -16.97 4.10 23.96
C ALA A 28 -16.91 4.33 25.48
N ASN A 29 -15.72 4.20 26.09
CA ASN A 29 -15.47 4.41 27.52
C ASN A 29 -14.94 5.82 27.85
N TYR A 30 -14.95 6.74 26.88
CA TYR A 30 -14.46 8.12 27.03
C TYR A 30 -13.00 8.23 27.50
N CYS A 31 -12.17 7.28 27.09
CA CYS A 31 -10.72 7.34 27.29
C CYS A 31 -9.99 7.29 25.95
N ASP A 32 -8.71 7.66 25.95
CA ASP A 32 -7.85 7.48 24.79
C ASP A 32 -7.23 6.07 24.74
N ASP A 33 -6.57 5.77 23.61
CA ASP A 33 -5.94 4.47 23.37
C ASP A 33 -4.85 4.15 24.40
N ALA A 34 -4.10 5.15 24.87
CA ALA A 34 -3.02 4.97 25.84
C ALA A 34 -3.57 4.67 27.23
N GLU A 35 -4.61 5.39 27.65
CA GLU A 35 -5.34 5.16 28.91
C GLU A 35 -5.95 3.76 28.94
N LEU A 36 -6.59 3.34 27.83
CA LEU A 36 -7.13 1.99 27.72
C LEU A 36 -6.02 0.93 27.84
N LEU A 37 -4.93 1.07 27.08
CA LEU A 37 -3.83 0.11 27.12
C LEU A 37 -3.14 0.05 28.48
N ALA A 38 -3.00 1.20 29.17
CA ALA A 38 -2.49 1.28 30.53
C ALA A 38 -3.41 0.53 31.52
N HIS A 39 -4.73 0.73 31.43
CA HIS A 39 -5.71 -0.03 32.22
C HIS A 39 -5.61 -1.55 31.98
N LEU A 40 -5.44 -1.95 30.72
CA LEU A 40 -5.25 -3.34 30.32
C LEU A 40 -3.88 -3.91 30.71
N ARG A 41 -2.93 -3.06 31.09
CA ARG A 41 -1.52 -3.39 31.37
C ARG A 41 -0.88 -4.07 30.17
N ILE A 42 -1.02 -3.44 29.01
CA ILE A 42 -0.39 -3.82 27.75
C ILE A 42 0.58 -2.71 27.39
N ASP A 43 1.80 -3.10 27.02
CA ASP A 43 2.84 -2.14 26.65
C ASP A 43 2.43 -1.38 25.37
N THR A 44 2.47 -0.05 25.46
CA THR A 44 2.05 0.90 24.43
C THR A 44 3.07 1.05 23.30
N ALA A 45 4.30 0.56 23.47
CA ALA A 45 5.36 0.68 22.48
C ALA A 45 5.01 0.04 21.11
N HIS A 46 3.95 -0.78 21.03
CA HIS A 46 3.66 -1.61 19.86
C HIS A 46 2.17 -1.70 19.50
N GLY A 47 1.38 -0.64 19.69
CA GLY A 47 -0.07 -0.65 19.42
C GLY A 47 -0.46 -1.16 18.02
N THR A 48 0.26 -0.77 16.97
CA THR A 48 0.06 -1.29 15.60
C THR A 48 0.67 -2.66 15.36
N ALA A 49 1.59 -3.13 16.20
CA ALA A 49 2.12 -4.49 16.09
C ALA A 49 1.13 -5.52 16.62
N LEU A 50 0.22 -5.12 17.51
CA LEU A 50 -0.91 -5.95 17.96
C LEU A 50 -1.78 -6.42 16.80
N ASP A 51 -1.86 -5.64 15.72
CA ASP A 51 -2.53 -6.04 14.48
C ASP A 51 -1.95 -7.32 13.87
N PHE A 52 -0.66 -7.60 14.07
CA PHE A 52 0.03 -8.74 13.45
C PHE A 52 0.15 -9.92 14.39
N ASN A 53 0.30 -9.66 15.69
CA ASN A 53 0.39 -10.70 16.69
C ASN A 53 -0.02 -10.16 18.06
N VAL A 54 -0.83 -10.93 18.76
CA VAL A 54 -1.18 -10.70 20.16
C VAL A 54 -0.88 -11.98 20.93
N ASP A 55 -0.04 -11.90 21.96
CA ASP A 55 0.26 -13.06 22.78
C ASP A 55 -0.96 -13.51 23.61
N ALA A 56 -0.93 -14.75 24.10
CA ALA A 56 -2.05 -15.33 24.84
C ALA A 56 -2.40 -14.55 26.12
N ALA A 57 -1.42 -13.95 26.79
CA ALA A 57 -1.64 -13.20 28.02
C ALA A 57 -2.28 -11.84 27.74
N ALA A 58 -1.82 -11.12 26.72
CA ALA A 58 -2.42 -9.89 26.22
C ALA A 58 -3.85 -10.14 25.72
N ALA A 59 -4.06 -11.18 24.91
CA ALA A 59 -5.39 -11.56 24.43
C ALA A 59 -6.35 -11.86 25.59
N ALA A 60 -5.89 -12.58 26.62
CA ALA A 60 -6.71 -12.86 27.81
C ALA A 60 -7.05 -11.60 28.61
N LYS A 61 -6.11 -10.66 28.75
CA LYS A 61 -6.36 -9.36 29.43
C LYS A 61 -7.43 -8.56 28.69
N ILE A 62 -7.29 -8.41 27.37
CA ILE A 62 -8.25 -7.70 26.51
C ILE A 62 -9.62 -8.37 26.59
N ALA A 63 -9.66 -9.69 26.42
CA ALA A 63 -10.90 -10.46 26.40
C ALA A 63 -11.68 -10.37 27.72
N ASN A 64 -10.99 -10.46 28.85
CA ASN A 64 -11.61 -10.30 30.17
C ASN A 64 -12.17 -8.88 30.35
N ALA A 65 -11.40 -7.85 29.96
CA ALA A 65 -11.83 -6.47 30.09
C ALA A 65 -13.05 -6.15 29.20
N ALA A 66 -13.04 -6.64 27.97
CA ALA A 66 -14.10 -6.44 26.98
C ALA A 66 -15.26 -7.46 27.08
N ARG A 67 -15.18 -8.42 28.01
CA ARG A 67 -16.16 -9.51 28.18
C ARG A 67 -16.45 -10.29 26.89
N VAL A 68 -15.40 -10.62 26.15
CA VAL A 68 -15.47 -11.46 24.93
C VAL A 68 -14.62 -12.71 25.10
N ASN A 69 -14.78 -13.68 24.19
CA ASN A 69 -13.88 -14.83 24.13
C ASN A 69 -12.48 -14.39 23.63
N PRO A 70 -11.36 -14.84 24.24
CA PRO A 70 -10.01 -14.58 23.73
C PRO A 70 -9.79 -14.89 22.25
N ASP A 71 -10.50 -15.87 21.68
CA ASP A 71 -10.44 -16.20 20.25
C ASP A 71 -10.97 -15.07 19.37
N VAL A 72 -11.94 -14.30 19.87
CA VAL A 72 -12.44 -13.09 19.17
C VAL A 72 -11.30 -12.07 19.07
N VAL A 73 -10.56 -11.84 20.15
CA VAL A 73 -9.41 -10.90 20.14
C VAL A 73 -8.35 -11.34 19.13
N ARG A 74 -8.02 -12.64 19.10
CA ARG A 74 -7.05 -13.18 18.13
C ARG A 74 -7.56 -13.09 16.69
N SER A 75 -8.87 -13.15 16.45
CA SER A 75 -9.44 -13.01 15.10
C SER A 75 -9.33 -11.60 14.50
N LEU A 76 -9.03 -10.60 15.34
CA LEU A 76 -8.81 -9.21 14.95
C LEU A 76 -7.37 -8.93 14.50
N THR A 77 -6.46 -9.89 14.65
CA THR A 77 -5.11 -9.79 14.08
C THR A 77 -5.10 -10.31 12.64
N PHE A 78 -4.01 -10.05 11.91
CA PHE A 78 -3.79 -10.67 10.63
C PHE A 78 -3.70 -12.19 10.80
N PRO A 79 -4.40 -12.97 9.95
CA PRO A 79 -4.21 -14.41 9.91
C PRO A 79 -2.81 -14.74 9.40
N ALA A 80 -2.40 -16.01 9.52
CA ALA A 80 -1.16 -16.49 8.91
C ALA A 80 -1.14 -16.14 7.42
N MET A 81 -0.10 -15.42 7.00
CA MET A 81 0.09 -14.95 5.63
C MET A 81 1.23 -15.72 4.97
N THR A 82 1.10 -15.93 3.67
CA THR A 82 2.27 -16.36 2.89
C THR A 82 3.35 -15.27 2.90
N PRO A 83 4.65 -15.59 2.71
CA PRO A 83 5.71 -14.58 2.65
C PRO A 83 5.44 -13.47 1.63
N ARG A 84 4.75 -13.79 0.54
CA ARG A 84 4.38 -12.85 -0.51
C ARG A 84 3.32 -11.85 -0.02
N GLU A 85 2.28 -12.34 0.61
CA GLU A 85 1.24 -11.49 1.19
C GLU A 85 1.81 -10.63 2.32
N ALA A 86 2.65 -11.22 3.17
CA ALA A 86 3.33 -10.50 4.25
C ALA A 86 4.18 -9.34 3.70
N SER A 87 4.98 -9.57 2.64
CA SER A 87 5.77 -8.50 2.00
C SER A 87 4.92 -7.37 1.42
N LEU A 88 3.66 -7.64 1.08
CA LEU A 88 2.71 -6.68 0.50
C LEU A 88 1.66 -6.21 1.51
N THR A 89 1.90 -6.46 2.79
CA THR A 89 1.07 -5.99 3.90
C THR A 89 1.91 -5.04 4.73
N ALA A 90 1.52 -3.76 4.70
CA ALA A 90 2.27 -2.71 5.36
C ALA A 90 2.21 -2.90 6.88
N GLN A 91 3.36 -2.81 7.53
CA GLN A 91 3.49 -2.86 8.99
C GLN A 91 2.94 -1.61 9.67
N MET A 92 3.00 -0.45 9.00
CA MET A 92 2.41 0.82 9.46
C MET A 92 1.29 1.33 8.55
N PRO A 93 0.23 1.96 9.11
CA PRO A 93 -0.87 2.49 8.30
C PRO A 93 -0.35 3.53 7.31
N PHE A 94 -0.63 3.34 6.02
CA PHE A 94 -0.22 4.26 4.95
C PHE A 94 -1.41 4.81 4.17
N GLN A 95 -2.57 4.17 4.31
CA GLN A 95 -3.84 4.59 3.71
C GLN A 95 -5.02 4.26 4.64
N HIS A 96 -6.13 4.95 4.44
CA HIS A 96 -7.39 4.71 5.16
C HIS A 96 -8.60 5.17 4.32
N CYS A 97 -9.80 4.81 4.76
CA CYS A 97 -11.03 5.34 4.18
C CYS A 97 -11.53 6.54 5.01
N MET A 98 -11.71 7.70 4.38
CA MET A 98 -12.20 8.91 5.08
C MET A 98 -13.58 8.75 5.71
N GLN A 99 -14.45 7.92 5.12
CA GLN A 99 -15.80 7.69 5.64
C GLN A 99 -15.77 6.74 6.83
N CYS A 100 -15.22 5.54 6.65
CA CYS A 100 -15.19 4.53 7.71
C CYS A 100 -14.29 4.93 8.89
N ALA A 101 -13.19 5.66 8.65
CA ALA A 101 -12.31 6.10 9.74
C ALA A 101 -12.97 7.12 10.68
N ARG A 102 -13.99 7.87 10.23
CA ARG A 102 -14.78 8.76 11.11
C ARG A 102 -15.56 7.98 12.16
N GLU A 103 -15.90 6.73 11.87
CA GLU A 103 -16.54 5.80 12.80
C GLU A 103 -15.52 5.04 13.68
N GLY A 104 -14.25 5.46 13.66
CA GLY A 104 -13.16 4.82 14.40
C GLY A 104 -12.67 3.50 13.80
N LEU A 105 -13.07 3.15 12.58
CA LEU A 105 -12.68 1.87 11.97
C LEU A 105 -11.24 1.91 11.47
N SER A 106 -10.54 0.80 11.69
CA SER A 106 -9.26 0.46 11.05
C SER A 106 -9.40 -0.96 10.53
N LEU A 107 -9.27 -1.15 9.20
CA LEU A 107 -9.59 -2.42 8.54
C LEU A 107 -8.34 -3.07 7.95
N ARG A 108 -8.27 -4.41 8.04
CA ARG A 108 -7.12 -5.21 7.58
C ARG A 108 -6.83 -4.97 6.11
N HIS A 109 -7.84 -4.87 5.26
CA HIS A 109 -7.62 -4.61 3.84
C HIS A 109 -6.90 -3.29 3.59
N TRP A 110 -7.04 -2.26 4.45
CA TRP A 110 -6.34 -0.98 4.28
C TRP A 110 -4.81 -1.14 4.35
N ARG A 111 -4.31 -2.17 5.03
CA ARG A 111 -2.87 -2.47 5.10
C ARG A 111 -2.33 -3.16 3.86
N ARG A 112 -3.17 -3.61 2.93
CA ARG A 112 -2.72 -4.32 1.72
C ARG A 112 -2.24 -3.33 0.66
N ALA A 113 -1.04 -3.57 0.12
CA ALA A 113 -0.43 -2.74 -0.93
C ALA A 113 -1.33 -2.58 -2.17
N TRP A 114 -2.16 -3.58 -2.46
CA TRP A 114 -3.10 -3.58 -3.58
C TRP A 114 -4.49 -3.02 -3.24
N ALA A 115 -4.83 -2.77 -1.98
CA ALA A 115 -6.16 -2.25 -1.66
C ALA A 115 -6.32 -0.84 -2.20
N PHE A 116 -7.39 -0.61 -2.97
CA PHE A 116 -7.61 0.64 -3.69
C PHE A 116 -8.89 1.34 -3.24
N ASP A 117 -9.98 0.59 -3.19
CA ASP A 117 -11.28 1.05 -2.70
C ASP A 117 -11.61 0.34 -1.38
N CYS A 118 -12.31 1.05 -0.49
CA CYS A 118 -12.76 0.48 0.77
C CYS A 118 -13.77 -0.64 0.49
N GLN A 119 -13.53 -1.83 1.02
CA GLN A 119 -14.42 -2.98 0.81
C GLN A 119 -15.76 -2.84 1.54
N VAL A 120 -15.88 -1.87 2.47
CA VAL A 120 -17.11 -1.61 3.23
C VAL A 120 -18.01 -0.59 2.52
N CYS A 121 -17.48 0.57 2.13
CA CYS A 121 -18.29 1.66 1.57
C CYS A 121 -17.99 1.99 0.10
N GLY A 122 -17.03 1.32 -0.54
CA GLY A 122 -16.65 1.56 -1.94
C GLY A 122 -15.84 2.84 -2.19
N THR A 123 -15.69 3.72 -1.20
CA THR A 123 -14.90 4.95 -1.35
C THR A 123 -13.41 4.62 -1.47
N ARG A 124 -12.72 5.31 -2.40
CA ARG A 124 -11.28 5.15 -2.61
C ARG A 124 -10.49 5.42 -1.33
N LEU A 125 -9.53 4.56 -1.03
CA LEU A 125 -8.59 4.77 0.07
C LEU A 125 -7.67 5.96 -0.24
N VAL A 126 -7.36 6.75 0.78
CA VAL A 126 -6.49 7.92 0.71
C VAL A 126 -5.33 7.80 1.69
N GLN A 127 -4.28 8.58 1.49
CA GLN A 127 -3.12 8.59 2.40
C GLN A 127 -3.48 8.94 3.84
N THR A 128 -2.76 8.33 4.79
CA THR A 128 -2.91 8.62 6.23
C THR A 128 -2.24 9.93 6.64
N LEU A 129 -1.14 10.30 6.00
CA LEU A 129 -0.31 11.45 6.38
C LEU A 129 -0.17 12.47 5.24
N GLY A 130 -0.16 13.75 5.62
CA GLY A 130 0.02 14.89 4.71
C GLY A 130 -1.30 15.47 4.22
N LYS A 131 -1.35 16.79 4.07
CA LYS A 131 -2.49 17.48 3.42
C LYS A 131 -2.76 16.81 2.08
N LEU A 132 -4.03 16.60 1.75
CA LEU A 132 -4.47 16.43 0.37
C LEU A 132 -4.01 17.69 -0.37
N ARG A 133 -2.77 17.70 -0.87
CA ARG A 133 -2.47 18.58 -1.99
C ARG A 133 -3.37 18.04 -3.08
N GLU A 134 -4.44 18.76 -3.37
CA GLU A 134 -5.24 18.61 -4.57
C GLU A 134 -4.40 18.98 -5.80
N GLU A 135 -3.16 18.50 -5.89
CA GLU A 135 -2.58 18.20 -7.18
C GLU A 135 -3.57 17.22 -7.79
N GLN A 136 -4.39 17.73 -8.71
CA GLN A 136 -5.49 17.00 -9.31
C GLN A 136 -4.93 15.72 -9.93
N ILE A 137 -4.97 14.64 -9.16
CA ILE A 137 -4.49 13.35 -9.61
C ILE A 137 -5.37 12.97 -10.79
N SER A 138 -4.75 12.92 -11.97
CA SER A 138 -5.47 12.67 -13.21
C SER A 138 -6.35 11.42 -13.10
N GLY A 139 -7.61 11.51 -13.51
CA GLY A 139 -8.53 10.36 -13.57
C GLY A 139 -7.96 9.18 -14.35
N LYS A 140 -7.13 9.44 -15.38
CA LYS A 140 -6.43 8.40 -16.15
C LYS A 140 -5.40 7.64 -15.29
N LEU A 141 -4.69 8.33 -14.41
CA LEU A 141 -3.73 7.72 -13.50
C LEU A 141 -4.46 6.86 -12.46
N ILE A 142 -5.54 7.38 -11.87
CA ILE A 142 -6.40 6.67 -10.92
C ILE A 142 -6.93 5.36 -11.54
N TYR A 143 -7.49 5.45 -12.74
CA TYR A 143 -8.01 4.28 -13.46
C TYR A 143 -6.94 3.20 -13.70
N ARG A 144 -5.75 3.60 -14.20
CA ARG A 144 -4.64 2.65 -14.43
C ARG A 144 -4.12 2.06 -13.13
N ALA A 145 -4.03 2.86 -12.08
CA ALA A 145 -3.59 2.41 -10.77
C ALA A 145 -4.56 1.38 -10.17
N ARG A 146 -5.88 1.58 -10.29
CA ARG A 146 -6.89 0.60 -9.87
C ARG A 146 -6.70 -0.75 -10.57
N ARG A 147 -6.52 -0.74 -11.90
CA ARG A 147 -6.22 -1.96 -12.68
C ARG A 147 -4.92 -2.63 -12.24
N GLY A 148 -3.90 -1.84 -11.90
CA GLY A 148 -2.63 -2.34 -11.39
C GLY A 148 -2.74 -2.97 -10.00
N ALA A 149 -3.55 -2.38 -9.13
CA ALA A 149 -3.93 -2.92 -7.84
C ALA A 149 -4.63 -4.28 -7.97
N GLU A 150 -5.65 -4.40 -8.82
CA GLU A 150 -6.32 -5.68 -9.12
C GLU A 150 -5.30 -6.76 -9.57
N MET A 151 -4.38 -6.38 -10.46
CA MET A 151 -3.33 -7.30 -10.92
C MET A 151 -2.36 -7.71 -9.80
N LEU A 152 -2.00 -6.77 -8.93
CA LEU A 152 -1.13 -7.02 -7.79
C LEU A 152 -1.81 -7.95 -6.78
N GLU A 153 -3.10 -7.77 -6.52
CA GLU A 153 -3.90 -8.65 -5.68
C GLU A 153 -3.92 -10.08 -6.22
N CYS A 154 -4.25 -10.26 -7.50
CA CYS A 154 -4.23 -11.57 -8.15
C CYS A 154 -2.83 -12.21 -8.05
N ALA A 155 -1.78 -11.43 -8.31
CA ALA A 155 -0.41 -11.92 -8.25
C ALA A 155 0.04 -12.33 -6.85
N ALA A 156 -0.34 -11.55 -5.82
CA ALA A 156 -0.03 -11.82 -4.42
C ALA A 156 -0.69 -13.11 -3.91
N ARG A 157 -1.95 -13.34 -4.32
CA ARG A 157 -2.71 -14.55 -3.96
C ARG A 157 -2.43 -15.76 -4.84
N SER A 158 -1.76 -15.58 -5.98
CA SER A 158 -1.46 -16.69 -6.89
C SER A 158 -0.38 -17.63 -6.32
N ARG A 159 -0.55 -18.94 -6.54
CA ARG A 159 0.45 -19.95 -6.14
C ARG A 159 1.78 -19.77 -6.89
N GLY A 160 1.74 -19.31 -8.14
CA GLY A 160 2.91 -19.15 -9.01
C GLY A 160 3.70 -17.84 -8.80
N PRO A 161 5.03 -17.88 -8.55
CA PRO A 161 5.81 -16.67 -8.30
C PRO A 161 5.97 -15.75 -9.52
N LYS A 162 5.69 -16.25 -10.73
CA LYS A 162 5.95 -15.54 -12.00
C LYS A 162 5.17 -14.23 -12.10
N GLN A 163 3.90 -14.23 -11.70
CA GLN A 163 3.04 -13.05 -11.82
C GLN A 163 3.49 -11.95 -10.87
N LEU A 164 3.79 -12.30 -9.61
CA LEU A 164 4.29 -11.34 -8.63
C LEU A 164 5.66 -10.79 -9.04
N ARG A 165 6.58 -11.64 -9.52
CA ARG A 165 7.87 -11.17 -10.04
C ARG A 165 7.71 -10.19 -11.20
N ARG A 166 6.78 -10.44 -12.13
CA ARG A 166 6.49 -9.52 -13.24
C ARG A 166 5.94 -8.19 -12.74
N ALA A 167 5.02 -8.21 -11.77
CA ALA A 167 4.48 -7.00 -11.17
C ALA A 167 5.58 -6.19 -10.44
N MET A 168 6.40 -6.86 -9.61
CA MET A 168 7.47 -6.19 -8.88
C MET A 168 8.58 -5.65 -9.80
N ARG A 169 8.91 -6.34 -10.90
CA ARG A 169 9.80 -5.78 -11.93
C ARG A 169 9.26 -4.51 -12.56
N ALA A 170 7.93 -4.41 -12.74
CA ALA A 170 7.31 -3.18 -13.23
C ALA A 170 7.46 -2.03 -12.23
N VAL A 171 7.31 -2.33 -10.94
CA VAL A 171 7.54 -1.36 -9.87
C VAL A 171 9.00 -0.92 -9.82
N THR A 172 9.96 -1.86 -9.83
CA THR A 172 11.40 -1.54 -9.87
C THR A 172 11.75 -0.66 -11.07
N PHE A 173 11.20 -0.97 -12.24
CA PHE A 173 11.38 -0.16 -13.43
C PHE A 173 10.89 1.28 -13.24
N ALA A 174 9.68 1.42 -12.72
CA ALA A 174 9.08 2.72 -12.44
C ALA A 174 9.84 3.48 -11.33
N MET A 175 10.40 2.80 -10.34
CA MET A 175 11.23 3.44 -9.30
C MET A 175 12.47 4.10 -9.90
N SER A 176 13.14 3.45 -10.86
CA SER A 176 14.29 4.05 -11.57
C SER A 176 13.90 5.33 -12.31
N LEU A 177 12.68 5.41 -12.88
CA LEU A 177 12.17 6.62 -13.53
C LEU A 177 11.86 7.76 -12.56
N LYS A 178 11.50 7.43 -11.31
CA LYS A 178 11.16 8.39 -10.25
C LYS A 178 12.27 8.63 -9.25
N THR A 179 13.49 8.16 -9.57
CA THR A 179 14.69 8.25 -8.73
C THR A 179 14.49 7.72 -7.30
N PHE A 180 13.51 6.83 -7.12
CA PHE A 180 13.15 6.28 -5.83
C PHE A 180 14.09 5.14 -5.46
N ARG A 181 14.65 5.20 -4.25
CA ARG A 181 15.56 4.18 -3.71
C ARG A 181 14.83 3.38 -2.62
N GLY A 182 15.03 2.07 -2.61
CA GLY A 182 14.48 1.18 -1.59
C GLY A 182 13.85 -0.08 -2.17
N ASP A 183 13.04 -0.75 -1.36
CA ASP A 183 12.36 -1.99 -1.75
C ASP A 183 11.08 -1.72 -2.59
N PRO A 184 10.81 -2.48 -3.66
CA PRO A 184 9.60 -2.32 -4.47
C PRO A 184 8.28 -2.46 -3.70
N SER A 185 8.25 -3.28 -2.65
CA SER A 185 7.07 -3.41 -1.79
C SER A 185 6.75 -2.10 -1.06
N PHE A 186 7.78 -1.37 -0.62
CA PHE A 186 7.62 -0.08 0.04
C PHE A 186 7.14 0.99 -0.95
N ALA A 187 7.53 0.90 -2.22
CA ALA A 187 7.06 1.80 -3.26
C ALA A 187 5.52 1.72 -3.45
N VAL A 188 4.95 0.51 -3.49
CA VAL A 188 3.49 0.31 -3.59
C VAL A 188 2.73 0.50 -2.28
N GLN A 189 3.46 0.64 -1.17
CA GLN A 189 2.95 0.98 0.17
C GLN A 189 3.28 2.43 0.56
N ASN A 190 3.73 3.25 -0.40
CA ASN A 190 4.18 4.60 -0.09
C ASN A 190 3.00 5.44 0.46
N PRO A 191 3.18 6.15 1.59
CA PRO A 191 2.13 7.01 2.14
C PRO A 191 1.71 8.12 1.19
N ARG A 192 2.55 8.56 0.26
CA ARG A 192 2.18 9.60 -0.73
C ARG A 192 1.34 8.97 -1.84
N SER A 193 0.09 9.40 -1.95
CA SER A 193 -0.88 8.82 -2.89
C SER A 193 -0.39 8.89 -4.34
N GLU A 194 0.15 10.03 -4.76
CA GLU A 194 0.69 10.23 -6.11
C GLU A 194 1.77 9.21 -6.50
N VAL A 195 2.69 8.93 -5.57
CA VAL A 195 3.84 8.06 -5.76
C VAL A 195 3.35 6.61 -5.86
N ARG A 196 2.49 6.21 -4.92
CA ARG A 196 1.89 4.90 -4.90
C ARG A 196 1.07 4.62 -6.16
N LEU A 197 0.21 5.55 -6.57
CA LEU A 197 -0.65 5.39 -7.75
C LEU A 197 0.19 5.26 -9.03
N PHE A 198 1.31 5.98 -9.12
CA PHE A 198 2.26 5.83 -10.23
C PHE A 198 2.79 4.39 -10.33
N TYR A 199 3.24 3.80 -9.21
CA TYR A 199 3.77 2.43 -9.20
C TYR A 199 2.70 1.37 -9.47
N LEU A 200 1.49 1.53 -8.94
CA LEU A 200 0.38 0.65 -9.28
C LEU A 200 0.04 0.76 -10.77
N ALA A 201 -0.02 1.97 -11.32
CA ALA A 201 -0.28 2.17 -12.75
C ALA A 201 0.81 1.53 -13.64
N ALA A 202 2.06 1.50 -13.18
CA ALA A 202 3.16 0.84 -13.88
C ALA A 202 2.92 -0.68 -14.02
N ILE A 203 2.35 -1.33 -13.01
CA ILE A 203 1.98 -2.76 -13.07
C ILE A 203 0.99 -3.01 -14.21
N ALA A 204 -0.04 -2.16 -14.33
CA ALA A 204 -1.02 -2.26 -15.43
C ALA A 204 -0.38 -1.99 -16.80
N ALA A 205 0.47 -0.96 -16.91
CA ALA A 205 1.16 -0.62 -18.16
C ALA A 205 2.07 -1.75 -18.66
N ALA A 206 2.76 -2.44 -17.75
CA ALA A 206 3.64 -3.57 -18.03
C ALA A 206 2.93 -4.81 -18.58
N ARG A 207 1.59 -4.88 -18.45
CA ARG A 207 0.80 -5.96 -19.05
C ARG A 207 0.71 -5.81 -20.55
N SER A 208 0.31 -4.62 -20.99
CA SER A 208 0.00 -4.32 -22.39
C SER A 208 1.25 -4.01 -23.19
N HIS A 209 2.30 -3.50 -22.55
CA HIS A 209 3.56 -3.13 -23.20
C HIS A 209 4.74 -3.71 -22.42
N PRO A 210 5.76 -4.28 -23.09
CA PRO A 210 7.05 -4.53 -22.46
C PRO A 210 7.53 -3.27 -21.71
N LEU A 211 8.06 -3.42 -20.51
CA LEU A 211 8.44 -2.30 -19.63
C LEU A 211 9.32 -1.25 -20.33
N ALA A 212 10.22 -1.72 -21.19
CA ALA A 212 11.02 -0.87 -22.05
C ALA A 212 10.18 0.07 -22.96
N LYS A 213 9.12 -0.44 -23.59
CA LYS A 213 8.18 0.38 -24.40
C LYS A 213 7.41 1.37 -23.53
N ALA A 214 7.02 0.99 -22.32
CA ALA A 214 6.28 1.87 -21.41
C ALA A 214 7.14 3.05 -20.92
N ALA A 215 8.43 2.82 -20.69
CA ALA A 215 9.40 3.83 -20.27
C ALA A 215 9.48 5.03 -21.22
N ILE A 216 9.51 4.72 -22.51
CA ILE A 216 9.81 5.71 -23.55
C ILE A 216 8.54 6.47 -23.96
N VAL A 217 7.37 5.87 -23.71
CA VAL A 217 6.09 6.56 -23.82
C VAL A 217 5.89 7.54 -22.65
N SER A 218 6.55 7.34 -21.50
CA SER A 218 6.66 8.38 -20.47
C SER A 218 7.67 9.44 -20.95
N LYS A 219 7.20 10.67 -21.18
CA LYS A 219 7.98 11.76 -21.79
C LYS A 219 9.32 11.96 -21.05
N SER A 220 10.40 12.03 -21.84
CA SER A 220 11.78 12.39 -21.45
C SER A 220 12.29 11.70 -20.19
N ILE A 221 12.76 10.46 -20.34
CA ILE A 221 13.67 9.87 -19.35
C ILE A 221 14.93 10.74 -19.34
N ASP A 222 15.23 11.39 -18.21
CA ASP A 222 16.48 12.14 -18.05
C ASP A 222 17.69 11.19 -17.93
N ASP A 223 18.90 11.71 -18.07
CA ASP A 223 20.13 10.91 -18.04
C ASP A 223 20.31 10.17 -16.71
N TYR A 224 19.80 10.73 -15.61
CA TYR A 224 19.84 10.09 -14.30
C TYR A 224 18.93 8.87 -14.23
N ALA A 225 17.69 8.98 -14.70
CA ALA A 225 16.73 7.90 -14.80
C ALA A 225 17.24 6.80 -15.75
N ARG A 226 17.96 7.18 -16.80
CA ARG A 226 18.67 6.22 -17.68
C ARG A 226 19.76 5.46 -16.93
N VAL A 227 20.63 6.14 -16.19
CA VAL A 227 21.67 5.48 -15.37
C VAL A 227 21.04 4.60 -14.28
N ALA A 228 19.95 5.05 -13.64
CA ALA A 228 19.24 4.28 -12.63
C ALA A 228 18.58 3.01 -13.22
N LEU A 229 18.09 3.08 -14.46
CA LEU A 229 17.60 1.90 -15.19
C LEU A 229 18.73 0.93 -15.53
N LEU A 230 19.86 1.44 -16.03
CA LEU A 230 21.04 0.62 -16.33
C LEU A 230 21.53 -0.14 -15.09
N ARG A 231 21.58 0.52 -13.93
CA ARG A 231 21.94 -0.12 -12.65
C ARG A 231 20.91 -1.14 -12.19
N ALA A 232 19.61 -0.79 -12.24
CA ALA A 232 18.55 -1.67 -11.75
C ALA A 232 18.38 -2.94 -12.59
N PHE A 233 18.72 -2.88 -13.89
CA PHE A 233 18.56 -3.97 -14.85
C PHE A 233 19.89 -4.43 -15.46
N GLU A 234 21.02 -4.21 -14.76
CA GLU A 234 22.37 -4.57 -15.24
C GLU A 234 22.46 -6.05 -15.66
N LYS A 235 21.77 -6.94 -14.93
CA LYS A 235 21.71 -8.38 -15.20
C LYS A 235 20.69 -8.77 -16.28
N GLU A 236 20.02 -7.81 -16.93
CA GLU A 236 18.98 -8.03 -17.94
C GLU A 236 19.30 -7.30 -19.26
N PRO A 237 20.39 -7.67 -19.98
CA PRO A 237 20.92 -6.92 -21.12
C PRO A 237 19.93 -6.79 -22.30
N ARG A 238 19.02 -7.76 -22.45
CA ARG A 238 17.96 -7.71 -23.48
C ARG A 238 16.93 -6.62 -23.22
N LEU A 239 16.64 -6.34 -21.94
CA LEU A 239 15.70 -5.28 -21.56
C LEU A 239 16.33 -3.90 -21.78
N LEU A 240 17.62 -3.75 -21.46
CA LEU A 240 18.39 -2.53 -21.71
C LEU A 240 18.49 -2.23 -23.22
N ALA A 241 18.85 -3.22 -24.03
CA ALA A 241 18.89 -3.07 -25.49
C ALA A 241 17.52 -2.67 -26.08
N ALA A 242 16.42 -3.22 -25.53
CA ALA A 242 15.08 -2.83 -25.95
C ALA A 242 14.77 -1.36 -25.59
N VAL A 243 15.14 -0.91 -24.39
CA VAL A 243 14.99 0.50 -23.97
C VAL A 243 15.74 1.41 -24.93
N ASP A 244 17.01 1.13 -25.19
CA ASP A 244 17.84 1.97 -26.08
C ASP A 244 17.29 2.03 -27.51
N HIS A 245 16.92 0.87 -28.08
CA HIS A 245 16.36 0.80 -29.43
C HIS A 245 15.05 1.60 -29.56
N ILE A 246 14.17 1.49 -28.57
CA ILE A 246 12.89 2.20 -28.60
C ILE A 246 13.12 3.71 -28.35
N ALA A 247 14.10 4.10 -27.52
CA ALA A 247 14.43 5.50 -27.24
C ALA A 247 14.97 6.18 -28.51
N GLN A 248 15.86 5.50 -29.22
CA GLN A 248 16.37 5.92 -30.53
C GLN A 248 15.24 6.08 -31.56
N ARG A 249 14.30 5.12 -31.62
CA ARG A 249 13.13 5.21 -32.52
C ARG A 249 12.25 6.42 -32.20
N CYS A 250 11.99 6.70 -30.93
CA CYS A 250 11.20 7.85 -30.53
C CYS A 250 11.92 9.18 -30.76
N ALA A 251 13.24 9.24 -30.61
CA ALA A 251 14.03 10.42 -30.96
C ALA A 251 13.97 10.71 -32.48
N ARG A 252 14.09 9.68 -33.32
CA ARG A 252 13.96 9.81 -34.79
C ARG A 252 12.58 10.28 -35.24
N ASN A 253 11.52 9.87 -34.52
CA ASN A 253 10.16 10.30 -34.81
C ASN A 253 9.85 11.75 -34.35
N ARG A 254 10.74 12.40 -33.58
CA ARG A 254 10.64 13.82 -33.19
C ARG A 254 11.51 14.71 -34.09
N GLY A 255 11.43 14.55 -35.42
CA GLY A 255 12.18 15.39 -36.37
C GLY A 255 12.12 16.89 -36.02
N PRO A 256 13.13 17.69 -36.43
CA PRO A 256 13.36 19.04 -35.93
C PRO A 256 12.07 19.86 -36.03
N MET A 257 11.57 20.35 -34.90
CA MET A 257 10.58 21.43 -34.90
C MET A 257 11.26 22.62 -35.56
N THR A 258 10.92 22.87 -36.82
CA THR A 258 11.18 24.14 -37.47
C THR A 258 10.52 25.21 -36.61
N ALA A 259 11.34 26.03 -35.96
CA ALA A 259 10.90 27.28 -35.39
C ALA A 259 10.42 28.15 -36.56
N VAL A 260 9.11 28.18 -36.78
CA VAL A 260 8.50 29.19 -37.62
C VAL A 260 8.58 30.50 -36.85
N SER A 261 9.61 31.29 -37.17
CA SER A 261 9.69 32.70 -36.83
C SER A 261 8.58 33.41 -37.58
N HIS A 262 7.53 33.84 -36.86
CA HIS A 262 6.59 34.82 -37.39
C HIS A 262 7.23 36.21 -37.26
N ASN A 263 7.62 36.77 -38.40
CA ASN A 263 7.68 38.22 -38.57
C ASN A 263 6.26 38.75 -38.79
#